data_AF-A0A351SRS6-F1
#
_entry.id   AF-A0A351SRS6-F1
#
_cell.length_a   1.000
_cell.length_b   1.000
_cell.length_c   1.000
_cell.angle_alpha   90.00
_cell.angle_beta   90.00
_cell.angle_gamma   90.00
#
_symmetry.space_group_name_H-M   'P 1'
#
loop_
_entity.id
_entity.type
_entity.pdbx_description
1 polymer ?
#
loop_
_entity_poly.entity_id
_entity_poly.type
_entity_poly.pdbx_seq_one_letter_code
_entity_poly.pdbx_strand_id
1 'polypeptide(L)'
;MENIVLTIGGLLKSFGWSDLFFFSITLTMILLLIYILYLIRLDESKDDIENMLLSNLEKKDLSNKKETGKPLSAIVDKLETEYKPKPIDLSDYEKEQENTAIISYDELVSRSSNNIYYDDEYDSGFDDVLIQKVDNKESKTQELVDLPRAVMMSYESEEAFLSALKSLQKNLVR
;
A
#
# COMPACT_ATOMS: atom_id res chain seq x y z
N MET A 1 -26.96 31.21 42.13
CA MET A 1 -25.67 30.57 41.78
C MET A 1 -24.81 30.35 43.02
N GLU A 2 -24.57 31.38 43.85
CA GLU A 2 -23.76 31.26 45.08
C GLU A 2 -24.26 30.20 46.08
N ASN A 3 -25.57 30.12 46.31
CA ASN A 3 -26.16 29.13 47.20
C ASN A 3 -25.93 27.68 46.73
N ILE A 4 -25.87 27.44 45.42
CA ILE A 4 -25.66 26.10 44.85
C ILE A 4 -24.21 25.66 45.07
N VAL A 5 -23.25 26.55 44.81
CA VAL A 5 -21.82 26.29 45.02
C VAL A 5 -21.51 26.04 46.50
N LEU A 6 -22.12 26.83 47.40
CA LEU A 6 -21.97 26.62 48.85
C LEU A 6 -22.59 25.30 49.33
N THR A 7 -23.73 24.91 48.76
CA THR A 7 -24.39 23.63 49.09
C THR A 7 -23.59 22.43 48.59
N ILE A 8 -23.04 22.51 47.37
CA ILE A 8 -22.18 21.48 46.77
C ILE A 8 -20.84 21.37 47.52
N GLY A 9 -20.22 22.51 47.86
CA GLY A 9 -19.00 22.54 48.66
C GLY A 9 -19.20 22.00 50.08
N GLY A 10 -20.37 22.24 50.68
CA GLY A 10 -20.76 21.67 51.97
C GLY A 10 -20.94 20.16 51.92
N LEU A 11 -21.57 19.64 50.86
CA LEU A 11 -21.67 18.21 50.58
C LEU A 11 -20.30 17.55 50.39
N LEU A 12 -19.40 18.17 49.64
CA LEU A 12 -18.03 17.64 49.43
C LEU A 12 -17.20 17.61 50.72
N LYS A 13 -17.40 18.57 51.64
CA LYS A 13 -16.75 18.58 52.97
C LYS A 13 -17.32 17.54 53.94
N SER A 14 -18.55 17.06 53.70
CA SER A 14 -19.16 16.00 54.50
C SER A 14 -18.57 14.62 54.21
N PHE A 15 -17.89 14.44 53.08
CA PHE A 15 -17.26 13.17 52.71
C PHE A 15 -15.85 13.05 53.29
N GLY A 16 -15.46 11.82 53.62
CA GLY A 16 -14.10 11.51 54.02
C GLY A 16 -13.12 11.77 52.88
N TRP A 17 -11.85 12.07 53.22
CA TRP A 17 -10.81 12.32 52.22
C TRP A 17 -10.57 11.11 51.30
N SER A 18 -10.78 9.88 51.80
CA SER A 18 -10.73 8.64 51.02
C SER A 18 -11.85 8.54 49.98
N ASP A 19 -13.06 8.97 50.33
CA ASP A 19 -14.23 8.87 49.45
C ASP A 19 -14.13 9.87 48.31
N LEU A 20 -13.61 11.07 48.58
CA LEU A 20 -13.32 12.07 47.56
C LEU A 20 -12.30 11.56 46.53
N PHE A 21 -11.25 10.87 46.99
CA PHE A 21 -10.23 10.29 46.13
C PHE A 21 -10.80 9.18 45.24
N PHE A 22 -11.61 8.30 45.82
CA PHE A 22 -12.30 7.25 45.06
C PHE A 22 -13.25 7.85 44.02
N PHE A 23 -14.04 8.85 44.38
CA PHE A 23 -14.93 9.55 43.46
C PHE A 23 -14.14 10.23 42.33
N SER A 24 -13.02 10.89 42.63
CA SER A 24 -12.16 11.51 41.63
C SER A 24 -11.62 10.48 40.63
N ILE A 25 -11.13 9.33 41.09
CA ILE A 25 -10.64 8.27 40.19
C ILE A 25 -11.77 7.76 39.30
N THR A 26 -12.94 7.45 39.88
CA THR A 26 -14.09 6.94 39.11
C THR A 26 -14.58 7.94 38.06
N LEU A 27 -14.67 9.23 38.41
CA LEU A 27 -15.00 10.30 37.46
C LEU A 27 -13.98 10.38 36.32
N THR A 28 -12.70 10.31 36.65
CA THR A 28 -11.61 10.35 35.66
C THR A 28 -11.67 9.14 34.73
N MET A 29 -12.00 7.95 35.27
CA MET A 29 -12.17 6.72 34.49
C MET A 29 -13.38 6.80 33.54
N ILE A 30 -14.50 7.37 34.00
CA ILE A 30 -15.69 7.61 33.16
C ILE A 30 -15.37 8.61 32.05
N LEU A 31 -14.67 9.71 32.35
CA LEU A 31 -14.23 10.67 31.35
C LEU A 31 -13.28 10.04 30.32
N LEU A 32 -12.37 9.17 30.76
CA LEU A 32 -11.48 8.42 29.87
C LEU A 32 -12.28 7.47 28.96
N LEU A 33 -13.28 6.77 29.50
CA LEU A 33 -14.14 5.88 28.72
C LEU A 33 -14.94 6.67 27.67
N ILE A 34 -15.53 7.81 28.05
CA ILE A 34 -16.22 8.71 27.11
C ILE A 34 -15.26 9.23 26.04
N TYR A 35 -14.03 9.57 26.41
CA TYR A 35 -13.01 10.03 25.47
C TYR A 35 -12.62 8.93 24.47
N ILE A 36 -12.44 7.69 24.92
CA ILE A 36 -12.19 6.54 24.04
C ILE A 36 -13.39 6.29 23.11
N LEU A 37 -14.62 6.34 23.65
CA LEU A 37 -15.83 6.21 22.84
C LEU A 37 -15.94 7.32 21.79
N TYR A 38 -15.55 8.54 22.15
CA TYR A 38 -15.48 9.68 21.25
C TYR A 38 -14.44 9.48 20.15
N LEU A 39 -13.25 8.93 20.46
CA LEU A 39 -12.24 8.61 19.45
C LEU A 39 -12.71 7.53 18.48
N ILE A 40 -13.30 6.44 18.98
CA ILE A 40 -13.88 5.37 18.14
C ILE A 40 -14.96 5.95 17.23
N ARG A 41 -15.85 6.78 17.77
CA ARG A 41 -16.91 7.42 16.99
C ARG A 41 -16.37 8.47 16.01
N LEU A 42 -15.26 9.12 16.33
CA LEU A 42 -14.59 10.06 15.45
C LEU A 42 -13.99 9.36 14.23
N ASP A 43 -13.40 8.18 14.40
CA ASP A 43 -12.86 7.42 13.29
C ASP A 43 -13.97 6.86 12.39
N GLU A 44 -15.04 6.31 12.96
CA GLU A 44 -16.23 5.89 12.19
C GLU A 44 -16.89 7.10 11.46
N SER A 45 -16.96 8.26 12.11
CA SER A 45 -17.48 9.48 11.51
C SER A 45 -16.56 10.08 10.45
N LYS A 46 -15.24 9.90 10.54
CA LYS A 46 -14.30 10.36 9.49
C LYS A 46 -14.49 9.54 8.23
N ASP A 47 -14.61 8.22 8.37
CA ASP A 47 -14.90 7.33 7.24
C ASP A 47 -16.24 7.69 6.59
N ASP A 48 -17.27 7.97 7.39
CA ASP A 48 -18.59 8.42 6.88
C ASP A 48 -18.52 9.78 6.18
N ILE A 49 -17.78 10.75 6.73
CA ILE A 49 -17.62 12.09 6.15
C ILE A 49 -16.79 12.04 4.87
N GLU A 50 -15.71 11.24 4.85
CA GLU A 50 -14.86 11.03 3.68
C GLU A 50 -15.64 10.36 2.55
N ASN A 51 -16.44 9.33 2.86
CA ASN A 51 -17.35 8.69 1.92
C ASN A 51 -18.47 9.63 1.41
N MET A 52 -19.02 10.50 2.28
CA MET A 52 -19.96 11.54 1.86
C MET A 52 -19.30 12.60 0.98
N LEU A 53 -18.06 12.99 1.23
CA LEU A 53 -17.33 13.95 0.40
C LEU A 53 -16.98 13.34 -0.96
N LEU A 54 -16.45 12.12 -1.00
CA LEU A 54 -16.13 11.38 -2.23
C LEU A 54 -17.36 11.21 -3.12
N SER A 55 -18.50 10.78 -2.55
CA SER A 55 -19.75 10.61 -3.31
C SER A 55 -20.35 11.94 -3.80
N ASN A 56 -20.13 13.04 -3.09
CA ASN A 56 -20.54 14.37 -3.54
C ASN A 56 -19.59 14.95 -4.60
N LEU A 57 -18.29 14.65 -4.55
CA LEU A 57 -17.34 15.00 -5.61
C LEU A 57 -17.66 14.23 -6.90
N GLU A 58 -17.89 12.93 -6.81
CA GLU A 58 -18.27 12.08 -7.95
C GLU A 58 -19.57 12.56 -8.61
N LYS A 59 -20.60 12.89 -7.81
CA LYS A 59 -21.85 13.48 -8.34
C LYS A 59 -21.68 14.86 -8.94
N LYS A 60 -20.73 15.67 -8.45
CA LYS A 60 -20.46 17.02 -8.97
C LYS A 60 -19.68 17.00 -10.29
N ASP A 61 -18.82 16.00 -10.49
CA ASP A 61 -18.14 15.76 -11.77
C ASP A 61 -19.10 15.19 -12.83
N LEU A 62 -20.08 14.37 -12.44
CA LEU A 62 -21.14 13.94 -13.36
C LEU A 62 -22.17 15.04 -13.67
N SER A 63 -22.48 15.94 -12.73
CA SER A 63 -23.46 17.01 -12.94
C SER A 63 -22.93 18.21 -13.74
N ASN A 64 -21.61 18.38 -13.86
CA ASN A 64 -21.02 19.42 -14.71
C ASN A 64 -20.75 18.98 -16.15
N LYS A 65 -21.05 17.73 -16.52
CA LYS A 65 -21.09 17.29 -17.91
C LYS A 65 -22.49 17.45 -18.51
N LYS A 66 -23.01 18.68 -18.50
CA LYS A 66 -23.95 19.10 -19.55
C LYS A 66 -23.15 19.36 -20.82
N GLU A 67 -22.61 18.29 -21.41
CA GLU A 67 -22.16 18.35 -22.78
C GLU A 67 -23.39 18.13 -23.67
N THR A 68 -23.83 19.25 -24.23
CA THR A 68 -24.49 19.30 -25.52
C THR A 68 -23.87 18.26 -26.45
N GLY A 69 -24.69 17.37 -26.99
CA GLY A 69 -24.27 16.19 -27.75
C GLY A 69 -23.30 16.49 -28.88
N LYS A 70 -22.00 16.43 -28.59
CA LYS A 70 -20.94 16.36 -29.59
C LYS A 70 -20.66 14.89 -29.85
N PRO A 71 -20.52 14.48 -31.12
CA PRO A 71 -20.31 13.08 -31.47
C PRO A 71 -19.01 12.59 -30.82
N LEU A 72 -19.03 11.36 -30.30
CA LEU A 72 -17.90 10.69 -29.65
C LEU A 72 -16.62 10.75 -30.50
N SER A 73 -16.76 10.76 -31.83
CA SER A 73 -15.65 10.94 -32.77
C SER A 73 -14.87 12.24 -32.55
N ALA A 74 -15.54 13.35 -32.27
CA ALA A 74 -14.88 14.63 -32.05
C ALA A 74 -14.11 14.71 -30.72
N ILE A 75 -14.41 13.81 -29.76
CA ILE A 75 -13.66 13.68 -28.51
C ILE A 75 -12.42 12.80 -28.74
N VAL A 76 -12.58 11.70 -29.48
CA VAL A 76 -11.47 10.82 -29.88
C VAL A 76 -10.45 11.59 -30.71
N ASP A 77 -10.89 12.30 -31.75
CA ASP A 77 -10.01 13.11 -32.61
C ASP A 77 -9.22 14.16 -31.81
N LYS A 78 -9.82 14.73 -30.76
CA LYS A 78 -9.14 15.69 -29.87
C LYS A 78 -8.15 15.04 -28.93
N LEU A 79 -8.45 13.85 -28.42
CA LEU A 79 -7.51 13.10 -27.58
C LEU A 79 -6.30 12.69 -28.41
N GLU A 80 -6.48 12.18 -29.63
CA GLU A 80 -5.37 11.77 -30.49
C GLU A 80 -4.50 12.97 -30.96
N THR A 81 -5.11 14.14 -31.19
CA THR A 81 -4.37 15.32 -31.69
C THR A 81 -3.77 16.20 -30.59
N GLU A 82 -4.43 16.36 -29.45
CA GLU A 82 -4.02 17.29 -28.38
C GLU A 82 -3.36 16.59 -27.18
N TYR A 83 -3.70 15.32 -26.89
CA TYR A 83 -3.12 14.60 -25.75
C TYR A 83 -1.79 13.94 -26.14
N LYS A 84 -0.68 14.62 -25.85
CA LYS A 84 0.64 14.00 -25.80
C LYS A 84 0.97 13.71 -24.34
N PRO A 85 1.29 12.45 -23.96
CA PRO A 85 1.71 12.17 -22.60
C PRO A 85 2.91 13.05 -22.27
N LYS A 86 2.79 13.85 -21.20
CA LYS A 86 3.91 14.67 -20.75
C LYS A 86 5.02 13.71 -20.33
N PRO A 87 6.26 13.89 -20.82
CA PRO A 87 7.38 13.11 -20.30
C PRO A 87 7.45 13.38 -18.79
N ILE A 88 7.35 12.32 -18.00
CA ILE A 88 7.53 12.39 -16.56
C ILE A 88 9.02 12.60 -16.34
N ASP A 89 9.39 13.67 -15.64
CA ASP A 89 10.78 13.90 -15.25
C ASP A 89 11.07 13.09 -14.00
N LEU A 90 11.67 11.92 -14.20
CA LEU A 90 12.05 11.02 -13.13
C LEU A 90 13.27 11.58 -12.40
N SER A 91 13.25 11.52 -11.06
CA SER A 91 14.44 11.79 -10.26
C SER A 91 15.53 10.74 -10.54
N ASP A 92 16.78 11.05 -10.20
CA ASP A 92 17.90 10.13 -10.41
C ASP A 92 17.68 8.78 -9.71
N TYR A 93 17.07 8.79 -8.53
CA TYR A 93 16.68 7.59 -7.79
C TYR A 93 15.58 6.77 -8.49
N GLU A 94 14.59 7.43 -9.08
CA GLU A 94 13.51 6.75 -9.81
C GLU A 94 14.00 6.16 -11.13
N LYS A 95 14.93 6.84 -11.82
CA LYS A 95 15.59 6.32 -13.02
C LYS A 95 16.42 5.07 -12.71
N GLU A 96 17.14 5.07 -11.59
CA GLU A 96 17.92 3.91 -11.14
C GLU A 96 17.00 2.72 -10.83
N GLN A 97 15.86 2.95 -10.18
CA GLN A 97 14.89 1.90 -9.92
C GLN A 97 14.26 1.35 -11.20
N GLU A 98 13.85 2.20 -12.14
CA GLU A 98 13.28 1.74 -13.41
C GLU A 98 14.30 0.91 -14.21
N ASN A 99 15.56 1.34 -14.25
CA ASN A 99 16.63 0.61 -14.92
C ASN A 99 16.98 -0.71 -14.21
N THR A 100 16.95 -0.74 -12.88
CA THR A 100 17.24 -1.95 -12.08
C THR A 100 16.10 -2.96 -12.15
N ALA A 101 14.85 -2.50 -12.28
CA ALA A 101 13.69 -3.37 -12.42
C ALA A 101 13.68 -4.13 -13.75
N ILE A 102 14.35 -3.60 -14.78
CA ILE A 102 14.48 -4.25 -16.09
C ILE A 102 15.78 -5.06 -16.09
N ILE A 103 15.69 -6.32 -15.66
CA ILE A 103 16.83 -7.25 -15.71
C ILE A 103 16.74 -8.06 -17.02
N SER A 104 17.81 -8.07 -17.81
CA SER A 104 17.87 -8.90 -19.03
C SER A 104 18.11 -10.37 -18.70
N TYR A 105 17.71 -11.29 -19.59
CA TYR A 105 17.98 -12.72 -19.42
C TYR A 105 19.47 -13.03 -19.33
N ASP A 106 20.29 -12.39 -20.16
CA ASP A 106 21.76 -12.56 -20.13
C ASP A 106 22.35 -12.06 -18.80
N GLU A 107 21.77 -11.02 -18.21
CA GLU A 107 22.15 -10.51 -16.88
C GLU A 107 21.66 -11.43 -15.74
N LEU A 108 20.47 -12.03 -15.86
CA LEU A 108 20.00 -13.07 -14.94
C LEU A 108 20.89 -14.31 -14.98
N VAL A 109 21.25 -14.79 -16.18
CA VAL A 109 22.11 -15.97 -16.35
C VAL A 109 23.52 -15.71 -15.84
N SER A 110 24.08 -14.52 -16.08
CA SER A 110 25.39 -14.16 -15.54
C SER A 110 25.38 -13.93 -14.03
N ARG A 111 24.27 -13.49 -13.43
CA ARG A 111 24.09 -13.43 -11.97
C ARG A 111 23.73 -14.78 -11.35
N SER A 112 23.18 -15.71 -12.12
CA SER A 112 22.79 -17.06 -11.68
C SER A 112 23.98 -17.92 -11.28
N SER A 113 25.22 -17.54 -11.61
CA SER A 113 26.42 -18.22 -11.10
C SER A 113 26.79 -17.82 -9.67
N ASN A 114 26.08 -16.85 -9.07
CA ASN A 114 26.21 -16.54 -7.65
C ASN A 114 25.39 -17.57 -6.85
N ASN A 115 25.98 -18.75 -6.65
CA ASN A 115 25.42 -19.74 -5.74
C ASN A 115 25.29 -19.13 -4.34
N ILE A 116 24.05 -19.06 -3.85
CA ILE A 116 23.76 -18.74 -2.45
C ILE A 116 23.99 -20.04 -1.67
N TYR A 117 25.05 -20.08 -0.86
CA TYR A 117 25.32 -21.21 0.01
C TYR A 117 24.51 -21.03 1.30
N TYR A 118 23.96 -22.12 1.82
CA TYR A 118 23.26 -22.12 3.11
C TYR A 118 24.10 -22.85 4.14
N ASP A 119 24.04 -22.40 5.39
CA ASP A 119 24.72 -23.01 6.52
C ASP A 119 23.93 -24.26 6.96
N ASP A 120 24.39 -25.43 6.54
CA ASP A 120 23.74 -26.72 6.83
C ASP A 120 23.71 -27.07 8.33
N GLU A 121 24.54 -26.40 9.15
CA GLU A 121 24.57 -26.59 10.61
C GLU A 121 23.66 -25.60 11.35
N TYR A 122 22.99 -24.68 10.66
CA TYR A 122 22.12 -23.70 11.28
C TYR A 122 20.74 -24.27 11.62
N ASP A 123 20.52 -24.54 12.92
CA ASP A 123 19.20 -24.83 13.47
C ASP A 123 18.51 -23.53 13.91
N SER A 124 17.37 -23.22 13.28
CA SER A 124 16.58 -22.04 13.60
C SER A 124 15.79 -22.17 14.91
N GLY A 125 15.64 -23.39 15.43
CA GLY A 125 14.86 -23.68 16.64
C GLY A 125 13.35 -23.54 16.47
N PHE A 126 12.85 -23.40 15.24
CA PHE A 126 11.42 -23.32 14.92
C PHE A 126 11.02 -24.46 13.98
N ASP A 127 10.26 -25.44 14.47
CA ASP A 127 9.84 -26.62 13.69
C ASP A 127 8.80 -26.30 12.60
N ASP A 128 8.03 -25.22 12.77
CA ASP A 128 6.93 -24.87 11.85
C ASP A 128 7.38 -24.02 10.64
N VAL A 129 8.61 -23.49 10.65
CA VAL A 129 9.10 -22.59 9.60
C VAL A 129 10.55 -22.92 9.24
N LEU A 130 10.78 -23.24 7.97
CA LEU A 130 12.11 -23.47 7.41
C LEU A 130 12.86 -22.13 7.30
N ILE A 131 13.78 -21.88 8.24
CA ILE A 131 14.66 -20.70 8.23
C ILE A 131 16.08 -21.18 7.99
N GLN A 132 16.63 -20.88 6.80
CA GLN A 132 18.00 -21.20 6.44
C GLN A 132 18.87 -19.94 6.46
N LYS A 133 20.05 -20.05 7.06
CA LYS A 133 21.02 -18.94 7.09
C LYS A 133 21.94 -19.04 5.88
N VAL A 134 22.12 -17.92 5.17
CA VAL A 134 23.05 -17.85 4.03
C VAL A 134 24.50 -17.81 4.54
N ASP A 135 25.33 -18.74 4.08
CA ASP A 135 26.77 -18.79 4.29
C ASP A 135 27.49 -18.06 3.13
N ASN A 136 28.40 -17.15 3.45
CA ASN A 136 29.08 -16.29 2.46
C ASN A 136 30.48 -16.81 2.10
N LYS A 137 30.68 -18.13 2.19
CA LYS A 137 31.96 -18.78 1.88
C LYS A 137 32.14 -18.92 0.36
N GLU A 138 33.34 -18.61 -0.11
CA GLU A 138 33.69 -18.67 -1.53
C GLU A 138 33.49 -20.07 -2.13
N SER A 139 32.93 -20.04 -3.34
CA SER A 139 32.51 -21.14 -4.19
C SER A 139 33.38 -22.40 -4.14
N LYS A 140 32.80 -23.51 -3.65
CA LYS A 140 33.21 -24.87 -4.02
C LYS A 140 32.01 -25.60 -4.61
N THR A 141 32.18 -25.98 -5.87
CA THR A 141 31.25 -26.64 -6.78
C THR A 141 30.53 -27.83 -6.13
N GLN A 142 29.21 -27.85 -6.18
CA GLN A 142 28.40 -29.06 -6.02
C GLN A 142 27.31 -29.14 -7.10
N GLU A 143 27.00 -30.37 -7.52
CA GLU A 143 26.16 -30.73 -8.66
C GLU A 143 24.70 -30.29 -8.50
N LEU A 144 24.13 -29.81 -9.62
CA LEU A 144 22.76 -29.37 -9.77
C LEU A 144 21.78 -30.51 -9.49
N VAL A 145 20.91 -30.34 -8.49
CA VAL A 145 19.74 -31.20 -8.25
C VAL A 145 18.72 -30.96 -9.36
N ASP A 146 18.28 -32.03 -10.04
CA ASP A 146 17.36 -32.00 -11.17
C ASP A 146 15.94 -31.58 -10.72
N LEU A 147 15.61 -30.31 -10.90
CA LEU A 147 14.28 -29.76 -10.63
C LEU A 147 13.31 -30.05 -11.79
N PRO A 148 12.00 -30.24 -11.53
CA PRO A 148 11.02 -30.56 -12.55
C PRO A 148 11.00 -29.51 -13.65
N ARG A 149 11.22 -29.96 -14.88
CA ARG A 149 11.34 -29.16 -16.11
C ARG A 149 10.09 -28.32 -16.32
N ALA A 150 10.15 -27.04 -15.97
CA ALA A 150 9.15 -26.05 -16.36
C ALA A 150 9.05 -26.07 -17.89
N VAL A 151 7.85 -26.32 -18.43
CA VAL A 151 7.61 -26.27 -19.88
C VAL A 151 7.71 -24.82 -20.31
N MET A 152 8.92 -24.39 -20.67
CA MET A 152 9.15 -23.10 -21.32
C MET A 152 8.44 -23.13 -22.68
N MET A 153 7.66 -22.08 -22.98
CA MET A 153 7.13 -21.88 -24.33
C MET A 153 8.30 -21.83 -25.33
N SER A 154 8.08 -22.29 -26.57
CA SER A 154 9.14 -22.29 -27.58
C SER A 154 9.62 -20.87 -27.89
N TYR A 155 10.91 -20.71 -28.21
CA TYR A 155 11.49 -19.42 -28.59
C TYR A 155 10.70 -18.71 -29.71
N GLU A 156 10.23 -19.48 -30.68
CA GLU A 156 9.42 -18.99 -31.79
C GLU A 156 8.08 -18.39 -31.31
N SER A 157 7.41 -19.04 -30.35
CA SER A 157 6.17 -18.52 -29.77
C SER A 157 6.37 -17.27 -28.92
N GLU A 158 7.50 -17.15 -28.23
CA GLU A 158 7.83 -15.98 -27.41
C GLU A 158 8.15 -14.77 -28.29
N GLU A 159 8.95 -14.93 -29.36
CA GLU A 159 9.22 -13.84 -30.30
C GLU A 159 7.96 -13.39 -31.04
N ALA A 160 7.08 -14.32 -31.43
CA ALA A 160 5.80 -13.99 -32.04
C ALA A 160 4.94 -13.13 -31.11
N PHE A 161 4.86 -13.51 -29.82
CA PHE A 161 4.15 -12.76 -28.80
C PHE A 161 4.74 -11.36 -28.59
N LEU A 162 6.05 -11.24 -28.44
CA LEU A 162 6.72 -9.95 -28.26
C LEU A 162 6.59 -9.05 -29.50
N SER A 163 6.67 -9.63 -30.70
CA SER A 163 6.45 -8.88 -31.95
C SER A 163 5.01 -8.36 -32.06
N ALA A 164 4.02 -9.16 -31.65
CA ALA A 164 2.62 -8.76 -31.60
C ALA A 164 2.41 -7.65 -30.57
N LEU A 165 3.02 -7.75 -29.40
CA LEU A 165 2.95 -6.75 -28.34
C LEU A 165 3.61 -5.43 -28.76
N LYS A 166 4.75 -5.50 -29.46
CA LYS A 166 5.43 -4.33 -30.05
C LYS A 166 4.62 -3.69 -31.18
N SER A 167 3.94 -4.48 -32.00
CA SER A 167 3.04 -3.99 -33.05
C SER A 167 1.79 -3.32 -32.44
N LEU A 168 1.25 -3.90 -31.38
CA LEU A 168 0.16 -3.33 -30.60
C LEU A 168 0.58 -1.99 -29.99
N GLN A 169 1.72 -1.93 -29.29
CA GLN A 169 2.27 -0.69 -28.73
C GLN A 169 2.49 0.38 -29.81
N LYS A 170 3.01 -0.01 -30.98
CA LYS A 170 3.22 0.92 -32.09
C LYS A 170 1.90 1.46 -32.67
N ASN A 171 0.84 0.64 -32.68
CA ASN A 171 -0.49 1.05 -33.13
C ASN A 171 -1.27 1.85 -32.09
N LEU A 172 -0.95 1.69 -30.79
CA LEU A 172 -1.52 2.47 -29.68
C LEU A 172 -0.85 3.84 -29.48
N VAL A 173 0.33 4.06 -30.08
CA VAL A 173 1.07 5.35 -30.08
C VAL A 173 0.74 6.17 -31.34
N ARG A 174 -0.34 5.82 -32.04
CA ARG A 174 -0.88 6.60 -33.16
C ARG A 174 -2.20 7.23 -32.76
#